data_AF-A0A921BFL7-F1
#
_entry.id   AF-A0A921BFL7-F1
#
_cell.length_a   1.000
_cell.length_b   1.000
_cell.length_c   1.000
_cell.angle_alpha   90.00
_cell.angle_beta   90.00
_cell.angle_gamma   90.00
#
_symmetry.space_group_name_H-M   'P 1'
#
loop_
_entity.id
_entity.type
_entity.pdbx_description
1 polymer ?
#
loop_
_entity_poly.entity_id
_entity_poly.type
_entity_poly.pdbx_seq_one_letter_code
_entity_poly.pdbx_strand_id
1 'polypeptide(L)'
;MDNAAYRVNDTDRCYHCKSALMDVVEPVADEHELIVVLGVNTDDLGDHRPGQLQLKNATRGFRWLKLASQKGREGTQKQLGLRTWDKPAAACLASRIPYGTQVSVPLLRRLDRAESALKDLGFHQLRVRDYGEMLGWNWTWLNCPWRWTAKFEIVEAVRSVGYQYVTLDLEGFRSGNLNRSIQ
;
A
#
# COMPACT_ATOMS: atom_id res chain seq x y z
N MET A 1 -2.87 -3.49 -16.26
CA MET A 1 -1.46 -3.99 -16.28
C MET A 1 -0.79 -3.68 -17.61
N ASP A 2 -1.48 -2.95 -18.47
CA ASP A 2 -1.12 -2.73 -19.86
C ASP A 2 -0.19 -1.52 -20.01
N ASN A 3 -0.19 -0.62 -19.01
CA ASN A 3 0.77 0.47 -18.91
C ASN A 3 2.17 -0.09 -18.58
N ALA A 4 3.06 -0.05 -19.58
CA ALA A 4 4.45 -0.49 -19.45
C ALA A 4 5.23 0.31 -18.40
N ALA A 5 5.00 1.62 -18.28
CA ALA A 5 5.68 2.47 -17.31
C ALA A 5 5.30 2.10 -15.86
N TYR A 6 4.04 1.70 -15.62
CA TYR A 6 3.66 1.13 -14.33
C TYR A 6 4.38 -0.20 -14.04
N ARG A 7 4.52 -1.07 -15.05
CA ARG A 7 5.14 -2.39 -14.89
C ARG A 7 6.61 -2.32 -14.50
N VAL A 8 7.35 -1.28 -14.90
CA VAL A 8 8.76 -1.09 -14.52
C VAL A 8 8.93 -0.91 -13.00
N ASN A 9 7.88 -0.47 -12.29
CA ASN A 9 7.90 -0.25 -10.85
C ASN A 9 8.99 0.74 -10.40
N ASP A 10 9.19 1.81 -11.15
CA ASP A 10 10.12 2.87 -10.78
C ASP A 10 9.52 3.80 -9.70
N THR A 11 10.29 4.81 -9.30
CA THR A 11 9.95 5.82 -8.29
C THR A 11 8.63 6.54 -8.59
N ASP A 12 8.25 6.64 -9.87
CA ASP A 12 7.04 7.27 -10.36
C ASP A 12 5.85 6.31 -10.53
N ARG A 13 5.94 5.02 -10.15
CA ARG A 13 4.84 4.04 -10.31
C ARG A 13 3.48 4.51 -9.80
N CYS A 14 3.46 5.33 -8.74
CA CYS A 14 2.22 5.83 -8.14
C CYS A 14 1.56 6.88 -9.04
N TYR A 15 2.33 7.59 -9.88
CA TYR A 15 1.82 8.44 -10.95
C TYR A 15 1.11 7.60 -11.99
N HIS A 16 1.78 6.59 -12.57
CA HIS A 16 1.21 5.72 -13.60
C HIS A 16 -0.04 4.97 -13.13
N CYS A 17 0.00 4.46 -11.90
CA CYS A 17 -1.15 3.80 -11.26
C CYS A 17 -2.36 4.75 -11.16
N LYS A 18 -2.10 6.01 -10.77
CA LYS A 18 -3.15 6.99 -10.61
C LYS A 18 -3.68 7.52 -11.95
N SER A 19 -2.82 7.69 -12.95
CA SER A 19 -3.26 8.00 -14.32
C SER A 19 -4.22 6.94 -14.84
N ALA A 20 -3.86 5.66 -14.72
CA ALA A 20 -4.73 4.56 -15.15
C ALA A 20 -6.08 4.52 -14.40
N LEU A 21 -6.10 4.91 -13.12
CA LEU A 21 -7.36 5.08 -12.38
C LEU A 21 -8.19 6.24 -12.96
N MET A 22 -7.55 7.36 -13.30
CA MET A 22 -8.25 8.51 -13.86
C MET A 22 -8.81 8.22 -15.25
N ASP A 23 -8.07 7.51 -16.11
CA ASP A 23 -8.54 7.10 -17.44
C ASP A 23 -9.87 6.31 -17.39
N VAL A 24 -10.16 5.65 -16.26
CA VAL A 24 -11.41 4.91 -16.02
C VAL A 24 -12.48 5.76 -15.35
N VAL A 25 -12.11 6.60 -14.38
CA VAL A 25 -13.06 7.36 -13.56
C VAL A 25 -13.55 8.62 -14.27
N GLU A 26 -12.70 9.29 -15.06
CA GLU A 26 -13.06 10.53 -15.77
C GLU A 26 -14.24 10.36 -16.73
N PRO A 27 -14.29 9.32 -17.60
CA PRO A 27 -15.45 9.11 -18.47
C PRO A 27 -16.77 8.94 -17.71
N VAL A 28 -16.74 8.23 -16.56
CA VAL A 28 -17.91 8.03 -15.71
C VAL A 28 -18.34 9.35 -15.04
N ALA A 29 -17.38 10.16 -14.60
CA ALA A 29 -17.68 11.46 -14.03
C ALA A 29 -18.26 12.41 -15.09
N ASP A 30 -17.73 12.39 -16.32
CA ASP A 30 -18.21 13.20 -17.44
C ASP A 30 -19.64 12.80 -17.85
N GLU A 31 -19.95 11.50 -17.94
CA GLU A 31 -21.30 11.00 -18.27
C GLU A 31 -22.37 11.51 -17.30
N HIS A 32 -22.02 11.68 -16.03
CA HIS A 32 -22.93 12.07 -14.96
C HIS A 32 -22.79 13.52 -14.49
N GLU A 33 -21.96 14.33 -15.17
CA GLU A 33 -21.66 15.72 -14.80
C GLU A 33 -21.16 15.87 -13.34
N LEU A 34 -20.36 14.90 -12.88
CA LEU A 34 -19.83 14.83 -11.51
C LEU A 34 -18.40 15.38 -11.40
N ILE A 35 -18.02 15.73 -10.18
CA ILE A 35 -16.65 16.16 -9.84
C ILE A 35 -15.93 15.03 -9.12
N VAL A 36 -14.74 14.65 -9.62
CA VAL A 36 -13.86 13.72 -8.91
C VAL A 36 -13.15 14.44 -7.77
N VAL A 37 -13.34 13.96 -6.54
CA VAL A 37 -12.68 14.47 -5.33
C VAL A 37 -11.71 13.43 -4.80
N LEU A 38 -10.47 13.85 -4.56
CA LEU A 38 -9.46 13.02 -3.92
C LEU A 38 -9.16 13.56 -2.52
N GLY A 39 -9.36 12.70 -1.52
CA GLY A 39 -9.01 13.01 -0.14
C GLY A 39 -7.51 12.95 0.06
N VAL A 40 -6.92 14.06 0.52
CA VAL A 40 -5.51 14.13 0.94
C VAL A 40 -5.43 14.83 2.28
N ASN A 41 -4.62 14.27 3.17
CA ASN A 41 -4.43 14.81 4.51
C ASN A 41 -3.27 15.80 4.51
N THR A 42 -3.24 16.70 5.49
CA THR A 42 -2.16 17.71 5.62
C THR A 42 -0.77 17.12 5.80
N ASP A 43 -0.66 15.97 6.48
CA ASP A 43 0.57 15.24 6.70
C ASP A 43 1.10 14.57 5.42
N ASP A 44 0.25 14.33 4.41
CA ASP A 44 0.67 13.79 3.11
C ASP A 44 1.47 14.81 2.26
N LEU A 45 1.51 16.11 2.63
CA LEU A 45 2.13 17.17 1.82
C LEU A 45 3.66 17.19 1.85
N GLY A 46 4.29 16.56 2.86
CA GLY A 46 5.75 16.43 2.98
C GLY A 46 6.32 15.13 2.41
N ASP A 47 5.46 14.19 2.00
CA ASP A 47 5.85 12.87 1.53
C ASP A 47 6.11 12.84 0.02
N HIS A 48 7.00 11.95 -0.44
CA HIS A 48 7.13 11.61 -1.86
C HIS A 48 5.86 10.90 -2.37
N ARG A 49 4.94 11.66 -2.97
CA ARG A 49 3.64 11.19 -3.49
C ARG A 49 3.48 11.52 -4.98
N PRO A 50 4.22 10.89 -5.90
CA PRO A 50 4.15 11.21 -7.32
C PRO A 50 2.76 11.01 -7.94
N GLY A 51 1.91 10.15 -7.35
CA GLY A 51 0.50 10.03 -7.73
C GLY A 51 -0.31 11.33 -7.57
N GLN A 52 0.15 12.28 -6.76
CA GLN A 52 -0.47 13.60 -6.67
C GLN A 52 -0.14 14.50 -7.87
N LEU A 53 0.94 14.23 -8.60
CA LEU A 53 1.36 15.04 -9.76
C LEU A 53 0.40 14.89 -10.94
N GLN A 54 -0.26 13.73 -11.09
CA GLN A 54 -1.28 13.51 -12.13
C GLN A 54 -2.39 14.57 -12.09
N LEU A 55 -2.68 15.10 -10.91
CA LEU A 55 -3.75 16.09 -10.71
C LEU A 55 -3.44 17.44 -11.35
N LYS A 56 -2.18 17.72 -11.69
CA LYS A 56 -1.80 18.92 -12.45
C LYS A 56 -2.17 18.82 -13.93
N ASN A 57 -2.31 17.60 -14.45
CA ASN A 57 -2.55 17.33 -15.87
C ASN A 57 -4.03 17.06 -16.17
N ALA A 58 -4.88 17.04 -15.16
CA ALA A 58 -6.29 16.77 -15.33
C ALA A 58 -7.04 17.98 -15.93
N THR A 59 -7.86 17.71 -16.95
CA THR A 59 -8.51 18.72 -17.79
C THR A 59 -9.80 19.29 -17.22
N ARG A 60 -10.46 18.64 -16.25
CA ARG A 60 -11.67 19.17 -15.57
C ARG A 60 -11.65 19.01 -14.05
N GLY A 61 -11.77 20.14 -13.36
CA GLY A 61 -12.54 20.23 -12.11
C GLY A 61 -12.01 19.52 -10.86
N PHE A 62 -10.80 18.97 -10.86
CA PHE A 62 -10.26 18.32 -9.66
C PHE A 62 -10.23 19.30 -8.48
N ARG A 63 -10.84 18.89 -7.37
CA ARG A 63 -10.81 19.61 -6.11
C ARG A 63 -10.09 18.75 -5.08
N TRP A 64 -9.05 19.32 -4.50
CA TRP A 64 -8.46 18.80 -3.29
C TRP A 64 -9.44 19.02 -2.15
N LEU A 65 -9.94 17.95 -1.54
CA LEU A 65 -10.50 18.08 -0.21
C LEU A 65 -9.36 17.86 0.78
N LYS A 66 -8.76 18.98 1.18
CA LYS A 66 -7.73 19.00 2.21
C LYS A 66 -8.41 18.92 3.57
N LEU A 67 -8.26 17.78 4.24
CA LEU A 67 -8.65 17.69 5.64
C LEU A 67 -7.51 18.29 6.49
N ALA A 68 -7.68 19.54 6.91
CA ALA A 68 -6.87 20.13 7.96
C ALA A 68 -7.57 19.87 9.30
N SER A 69 -7.03 18.96 10.10
CA SER A 69 -7.59 18.64 11.41
C SER A 69 -6.49 18.62 12.46
N GLN A 70 -6.68 19.41 13.52
CA GLN A 70 -5.84 19.36 14.72
C GLN A 70 -5.92 17.99 15.42
N LYS A 71 -7.00 17.23 15.19
CA LYS A 71 -7.21 15.88 15.74
C LYS A 71 -6.65 14.76 14.86
N GLY A 72 -6.06 15.12 13.71
CA GLY A 72 -5.61 14.16 12.70
C GLY A 72 -6.75 13.37 12.06
N ARG A 73 -6.39 12.43 11.17
CA ARG A 73 -7.36 11.57 10.44
C ARG A 73 -8.26 10.80 11.40
N GLU A 74 -7.69 10.04 12.32
CA GLU A 74 -8.44 9.12 13.20
C GLU A 74 -9.35 9.87 14.19
N GLY A 75 -8.84 10.95 14.81
CA GLY A 75 -9.65 11.76 15.74
C GLY A 75 -10.83 12.43 15.04
N THR A 76 -10.68 12.82 13.78
CA THR A 76 -11.79 13.34 12.96
C THR A 76 -12.80 12.25 12.64
N GLN A 77 -12.35 11.06 12.23
CA GLN A 77 -13.25 9.95 11.93
C GLN A 77 -14.03 9.47 13.15
N LYS A 78 -13.40 9.44 14.34
CA LYS A 78 -14.09 9.17 15.62
C LYS A 78 -15.19 10.19 15.91
N GLN A 79 -14.88 11.48 15.75
CA GLN A 79 -15.85 12.54 15.99
C GLN A 79 -17.06 12.45 15.04
N LEU A 80 -16.84 12.02 13.80
CA LEU A 80 -17.89 11.79 12.81
C LEU A 80 -18.63 10.45 12.99
N GLY A 81 -18.28 9.65 14.00
CA GLY A 81 -18.90 8.35 14.25
C GLY A 81 -18.60 7.29 13.17
N LEU A 82 -17.51 7.45 12.41
CA LEU A 82 -17.18 6.51 11.33
C LEU A 82 -16.64 5.21 11.90
N ARG A 83 -17.29 4.09 11.58
CA ARG A 83 -16.89 2.72 11.96
C ARG A 83 -15.49 2.28 11.48
N THR A 84 -14.86 3.07 10.62
CA THR A 84 -13.54 2.79 10.04
C THR A 84 -12.41 3.62 10.65
N TRP A 85 -12.67 4.31 11.77
CA TRP A 85 -11.72 5.25 12.37
C TRP A 85 -10.37 4.62 12.70
N ASP A 86 -10.35 3.33 13.03
CA ASP A 86 -9.18 2.52 13.41
C ASP A 86 -8.61 1.72 12.22
N LYS A 87 -9.18 1.87 11.02
CA LYS A 87 -8.75 1.12 9.84
C LYS A 87 -7.32 1.53 9.46
N PRO A 88 -6.35 0.58 9.44
CA PRO A 88 -4.98 0.86 9.04
C PRO A 88 -4.90 1.36 7.59
N ALA A 89 -3.90 2.19 7.31
CA ALA A 89 -3.64 2.64 5.94
C ALA A 89 -3.23 1.47 5.04
N ALA A 90 -4.04 1.19 4.02
CA ALA A 90 -3.79 0.15 3.03
C ALA A 90 -2.95 0.73 1.88
N ALA A 91 -1.63 0.55 1.95
CA ALA A 91 -0.74 0.86 0.84
C ALA A 91 -0.92 -0.16 -0.31
N CYS A 92 -0.68 0.27 -1.55
CA CYS A 92 -0.70 -0.58 -2.75
C CYS A 92 0.22 -1.81 -2.60
N LEU A 93 -0.19 -2.96 -3.15
CA LEU A 93 0.64 -4.18 -3.16
C LEU A 93 1.98 -3.98 -3.90
N ALA A 94 2.04 -3.11 -4.91
CA ALA A 94 3.31 -2.78 -5.57
C ALA A 94 4.35 -2.16 -4.62
N SER A 95 3.94 -1.58 -3.48
CA SER A 95 4.86 -1.09 -2.45
C SER A 95 5.59 -2.20 -1.70
N ARG A 96 5.29 -3.46 -1.97
CA ARG A 96 5.98 -4.65 -1.43
C ARG A 96 7.10 -5.12 -2.36
N ILE A 97 7.15 -4.57 -3.57
CA ILE A 97 8.10 -4.94 -4.61
C ILE A 97 9.16 -3.84 -4.68
N PRO A 98 10.47 -4.19 -4.56
CA PRO A 98 11.58 -3.25 -4.72
C PRO A 98 11.48 -2.47 -6.03
N TYR A 99 11.91 -1.21 -5.99
CA TYR A 99 11.94 -0.37 -7.19
C TYR A 99 12.76 -1.02 -8.30
N GLY A 100 12.33 -0.85 -9.55
CA GLY A 100 12.94 -1.47 -10.73
C GLY A 100 12.63 -2.96 -10.93
N THR A 101 11.97 -3.63 -9.96
CA THR A 101 11.50 -5.01 -10.16
C THR A 101 10.13 -5.00 -10.83
N GLN A 102 10.01 -5.71 -11.96
CA GLN A 102 8.82 -5.66 -12.79
C GLN A 102 7.56 -6.15 -12.06
N VAL A 103 6.53 -5.31 -12.02
CA VAL A 103 5.21 -5.65 -11.47
C VAL A 103 4.43 -6.52 -12.46
N SER A 104 3.77 -7.56 -11.95
CA SER A 104 2.91 -8.45 -12.73
C SER A 104 1.71 -8.95 -11.91
N VAL A 105 0.63 -9.36 -12.57
CA VAL A 105 -0.57 -9.90 -11.89
C VAL A 105 -0.23 -11.14 -11.03
N PRO A 106 0.54 -12.13 -11.53
CA PRO A 106 0.90 -13.29 -10.71
C PRO A 106 1.67 -12.90 -9.44
N LEU A 107 2.60 -11.95 -9.55
CA LEU A 107 3.39 -11.45 -8.42
C LEU A 107 2.50 -10.75 -7.37
N LEU A 108 1.62 -9.85 -7.80
CA LEU A 108 0.69 -9.17 -6.89
C LEU A 108 -0.28 -10.17 -6.22
N ARG A 109 -0.77 -11.16 -6.95
CA ARG A 109 -1.63 -12.22 -6.39
C ARG A 109 -0.88 -13.08 -5.37
N ARG A 110 0.39 -13.39 -5.61
CA ARG A 110 1.24 -14.12 -4.67
C ARG A 110 1.42 -13.34 -3.37
N LEU A 111 1.75 -12.05 -3.48
CA LEU A 111 1.84 -11.14 -2.33
C LEU A 111 0.53 -11.05 -1.54
N ASP A 112 -0.59 -10.88 -2.22
CA ASP A 112 -1.91 -10.76 -1.58
C ASP A 112 -2.31 -12.04 -0.83
N ARG A 113 -2.08 -13.21 -1.44
CA ARG A 113 -2.32 -14.51 -0.80
C ARG A 113 -1.41 -14.73 0.40
N ALA A 114 -0.15 -14.33 0.31
CA ALA A 114 0.78 -14.43 1.43
C ALA A 114 0.35 -13.51 2.58
N GLU A 115 0.04 -12.23 2.32
CA GLU A 115 -0.46 -11.34 3.39
C GLU A 115 -1.78 -11.83 3.98
N SER A 116 -2.66 -12.43 3.18
CA SER A 116 -3.95 -12.99 3.63
C SER A 116 -3.78 -14.20 4.53
N ALA A 117 -2.98 -15.19 4.11
CA ALA A 117 -2.71 -16.38 4.93
C ALA A 117 -2.13 -16.03 6.31
N LEU A 118 -1.32 -14.97 6.36
CA LEU A 118 -0.75 -14.46 7.61
C LEU A 118 -1.75 -13.67 8.45
N LYS A 119 -2.70 -12.97 7.84
CA LYS A 119 -3.83 -12.36 8.56
C LYS A 119 -4.72 -13.41 9.20
N ASP A 120 -4.94 -14.55 8.53
CA ASP A 120 -5.73 -15.67 9.07
C ASP A 120 -5.08 -16.29 10.32
N LEU A 121 -3.74 -16.18 10.46
CA LEU A 121 -3.00 -16.54 11.66
C LEU A 121 -3.02 -15.45 12.76
N GLY A 122 -3.80 -14.39 12.61
CA GLY A 122 -3.95 -13.32 13.62
C GLY A 122 -2.91 -12.20 13.53
N PHE A 123 -2.30 -12.01 12.36
CA PHE A 123 -1.37 -10.91 12.13
C PHE A 123 -2.01 -9.81 11.27
N HIS A 124 -2.38 -8.68 11.88
CA HIS A 124 -3.14 -7.62 11.19
C HIS A 124 -2.31 -6.42 10.73
N GLN A 125 -1.16 -6.18 11.35
CA GLN A 125 -0.17 -5.20 10.89
C GLN A 125 1.07 -5.94 10.39
N LEU A 126 1.07 -6.28 9.10
CA LEU A 126 2.19 -6.90 8.43
C LEU A 126 2.29 -6.37 7.01
N ARG A 127 3.48 -6.51 6.43
CA ARG A 127 3.68 -6.42 4.99
C ARG A 127 4.58 -7.58 4.60
N VAL A 128 4.23 -8.24 3.51
CA VAL A 128 5.07 -9.26 2.88
C VAL A 128 5.83 -8.57 1.77
N ARG A 129 7.16 -8.41 1.88
CA ARG A 129 7.96 -7.84 0.77
C ARG A 129 8.59 -8.93 -0.07
N ASP A 130 8.56 -8.75 -1.38
CA ASP A 130 9.13 -9.68 -2.35
C ASP A 130 10.49 -9.16 -2.82
N TYR A 131 11.56 -9.66 -2.21
CA TYR A 131 12.94 -9.39 -2.66
C TYR A 131 13.44 -10.51 -3.61
N GLY A 132 12.54 -11.16 -4.36
CA GLY A 132 12.83 -12.40 -5.09
C GLY A 132 12.42 -13.63 -4.27
N GLU A 133 13.37 -14.51 -3.94
CA GLU A 133 13.11 -15.69 -3.09
C GLU A 133 12.96 -15.36 -1.59
N MET A 134 12.96 -14.07 -1.21
CA MET A 134 12.91 -13.63 0.18
C MET A 134 11.67 -12.82 0.50
N LEU A 135 11.07 -13.17 1.63
CA LEU A 135 9.89 -12.52 2.20
C LEU A 135 10.28 -11.66 3.40
N GLY A 136 10.24 -10.33 3.29
CA GLY A 136 10.48 -9.44 4.43
C GLY A 136 9.19 -9.21 5.21
N TRP A 137 9.02 -9.89 6.35
CA TRP A 137 7.94 -9.64 7.32
C TRP A 137 8.28 -8.49 8.25
N ASN A 138 7.27 -7.83 8.81
CA ASN A 138 7.38 -6.69 9.67
C ASN A 138 6.54 -6.85 10.98
N TRP A 139 7.12 -6.72 12.20
CA TRP A 139 6.37 -6.73 13.49
C TRP A 139 7.08 -6.05 14.69
N THR A 140 6.29 -5.68 15.71
CA THR A 140 6.65 -5.21 17.07
C THR A 140 6.95 -6.41 18.01
N TRP A 141 8.06 -7.12 17.76
CA TRP A 141 8.35 -8.46 18.28
C TRP A 141 8.70 -8.60 19.77
N LEU A 142 9.16 -7.55 20.46
CA LEU A 142 9.77 -7.74 21.78
C LEU A 142 8.80 -8.14 22.91
N ASN A 143 7.47 -8.07 22.71
CA ASN A 143 6.50 -8.21 23.80
C ASN A 143 5.48 -9.37 23.66
N CYS A 144 5.60 -10.31 22.71
CA CYS A 144 4.62 -11.40 22.55
C CYS A 144 5.26 -12.80 22.36
N PRO A 145 5.46 -13.57 23.45
CA PRO A 145 6.08 -14.90 23.42
C PRO A 145 5.36 -15.94 22.54
N TRP A 146 4.03 -15.92 22.45
CA TRP A 146 3.24 -16.90 21.68
C TRP A 146 3.44 -16.80 20.16
N ARG A 147 4.02 -15.70 19.65
CA ARG A 147 4.26 -15.55 18.20
C ARG A 147 5.53 -16.28 17.74
N TRP A 148 6.45 -16.60 18.66
CA TRP A 148 7.58 -17.50 18.39
C TRP A 148 7.15 -18.96 18.25
N THR A 149 6.05 -19.35 18.92
CA THR A 149 5.49 -20.69 18.76
C THR A 149 4.82 -20.88 17.40
N ALA A 150 4.30 -19.81 16.77
CA ALA A 150 3.65 -19.84 15.46
C ALA A 150 4.61 -19.89 14.25
N LYS A 151 5.92 -20.08 14.47
CA LYS A 151 6.94 -19.98 13.42
C LYS A 151 6.77 -21.00 12.31
N PHE A 152 6.28 -22.20 12.63
CA PHE A 152 6.11 -23.27 11.65
C PHE A 152 4.90 -22.98 10.77
N GLU A 153 3.80 -22.53 11.37
CA GLU A 153 2.58 -22.12 10.69
C GLU A 153 2.83 -20.94 9.75
N ILE A 154 3.64 -19.97 10.16
CA ILE A 154 4.06 -18.85 9.30
C ILE A 154 4.82 -19.37 8.07
N VAL A 155 5.82 -20.23 8.29
CA VAL A 155 6.65 -20.78 7.21
C VAL A 155 5.80 -21.60 6.24
N GLU A 156 4.92 -22.46 6.74
CA GLU A 156 4.02 -23.27 5.92
C GLU A 156 3.03 -22.39 5.14
N ALA A 157 2.38 -21.43 5.80
CA ALA A 157 1.44 -20.52 5.16
C ALA A 157 2.10 -19.78 3.97
N VAL A 158 3.31 -19.27 4.16
CA VAL A 158 4.03 -18.54 3.12
C VAL A 158 4.56 -19.46 2.02
N ARG A 159 5.09 -20.64 2.37
CA ARG A 159 5.57 -21.63 1.39
C ARG A 159 4.45 -22.18 0.52
N SER A 160 3.26 -22.38 1.09
CA SER A 160 2.07 -22.83 0.34
C SER A 160 1.66 -21.88 -0.79
N VAL A 161 2.10 -20.62 -0.71
CA VAL A 161 1.83 -19.56 -1.69
C VAL A 161 2.94 -19.46 -2.75
N GLY A 162 4.04 -20.21 -2.61
CA GLY A 162 5.11 -20.32 -3.61
C GLY A 162 6.37 -19.51 -3.32
N TYR A 163 6.62 -19.16 -2.06
CA TYR A 163 7.90 -18.61 -1.60
C TYR A 163 8.81 -19.74 -1.09
N GLN A 164 10.11 -19.69 -1.42
CA GLN A 164 11.06 -20.69 -0.93
C GLN A 164 11.57 -20.37 0.48
N TYR A 165 11.93 -19.10 0.71
CA TYR A 165 12.45 -18.61 1.98
C TYR A 165 11.55 -17.56 2.60
N VAL A 166 11.53 -17.57 3.93
CA VAL A 166 10.79 -16.63 4.77
C VAL A 166 11.79 -15.95 5.68
N THR A 167 11.84 -14.62 5.64
CA THR A 167 12.72 -13.83 6.51
C THR A 167 11.91 -12.86 7.36
N LEU A 168 12.55 -12.33 8.40
CA LEU A 168 11.94 -11.36 9.29
C LEU A 168 12.78 -10.08 9.28
N ASP A 169 12.15 -8.95 8.97
CA ASP A 169 12.74 -7.61 9.11
C ASP A 169 12.78 -7.25 10.59
N LEU A 170 13.99 -7.24 11.15
CA LEU A 170 14.23 -6.92 12.56
C LEU A 170 13.98 -5.43 12.88
N GLU A 171 13.94 -4.54 11.89
CA GLU A 171 13.61 -3.13 12.10
C GLU A 171 12.11 -2.86 12.30
N GLY A 172 11.24 -3.85 12.01
CA GLY A 172 9.79 -3.76 12.23
C GLY A 172 9.04 -2.78 11.32
N PHE A 173 7.89 -2.25 11.81
CA PHE A 173 6.90 -1.58 10.93
C PHE A 173 7.20 -0.14 10.65
N ARG A 174 7.46 0.16 9.37
CA ARG A 174 7.70 1.53 8.92
C ARG A 174 6.98 1.79 7.60
N SER A 175 6.29 2.92 7.54
CA SER A 175 5.83 3.48 6.28
C SER A 175 7.04 3.91 5.43
N GLY A 176 6.94 3.80 4.11
CA GLY A 176 8.00 4.26 3.21
C GLY A 176 9.34 3.52 3.29
N ASN A 177 9.43 2.29 3.82
CA ASN A 177 10.71 1.58 4.00
C ASN A 177 11.52 1.46 2.68
N LEU A 178 10.87 1.15 1.55
CA LEU A 178 11.54 1.12 0.24
C LEU A 178 12.02 2.49 -0.24
N ASN A 179 11.58 3.61 0.34
CA ASN A 179 12.04 4.93 -0.09
C ASN A 179 13.48 5.22 0.35
N ARG A 180 14.06 4.45 1.29
CA ARG A 180 15.48 4.58 1.65
C ARG A 180 16.41 4.27 0.49
N SER A 181 16.00 3.40 -0.44
CA SER A 181 16.81 3.03 -1.60
C SER A 181 16.74 4.03 -2.75
N ILE A 182 16.04 5.16 -2.58
CA ILE A 182 15.94 6.25 -3.57
C ILE A 182 16.90 7.41 -3.19
N GLN A 183 17.81 7.19 -2.23
CA GLN A 183 18.84 8.18 -1.85
C GLN A 183 20.03 8.15 -2.80
#